data_AF-A0A937Q8W0-F1
#
_entry.id   AF-A0A937Q8W0-F1
#
_cell.length_a   1.000
_cell.length_b   1.000
_cell.length_c   1.000
_cell.angle_alpha   90.00
_cell.angle_beta   90.00
_cell.angle_gamma   90.00
#
_symmetry.space_group_name_H-M   'P 1'
#
loop_
_entity.id
_entity.type
_entity.pdbx_description
1 polymer ?
#
loop_
_entity_poly.entity_id
_entity_poly.type
_entity_poly.pdbx_seq_one_letter_code
_entity_poly.pdbx_strand_id
1 'polypeptide(L)'
;MKREINSLGRENSRYRELLATQARLRQLLQFKEIIRRPVVAAQVIGLDPTGWFKSVIIDKGKSAGLKLDMPVVNASGVVGRIVSVSTDYAKVLLIIDQNSAVDCLMQRSRDRGM
;
A
#
# COMPACT_ATOMS: atom_id res chain seq x y z
N MET A 1 -12.04 -31.94 26.78
CA MET A 1 -10.65 -31.67 26.36
C MET A 1 -10.49 -31.21 24.91
N LYS A 2 -10.89 -31.92 23.84
CA LYS A 2 -10.74 -31.43 22.43
C LYS A 2 -11.58 -30.20 22.06
N ARG A 3 -12.70 -29.94 22.76
CA ARG A 3 -13.58 -28.78 22.49
C ARG A 3 -13.03 -27.44 23.02
N GLU A 4 -12.39 -27.44 24.19
CA GLU A 4 -11.78 -26.23 24.79
C GLU A 4 -10.53 -25.76 24.05
N ILE A 5 -9.69 -26.69 23.58
CA ILE A 5 -8.52 -26.33 22.77
C ILE A 5 -8.95 -25.65 21.46
N ASN A 6 -10.04 -26.13 20.85
CA ASN A 6 -10.59 -25.54 19.64
C ASN A 6 -11.29 -24.19 19.88
N SER A 7 -11.99 -24.00 21.01
CA SER A 7 -12.60 -22.71 21.33
C SER A 7 -11.54 -21.66 21.66
N LEU A 8 -10.53 -22.01 22.46
CA LEU A 8 -9.41 -21.13 22.79
C LEU A 8 -8.58 -20.77 21.54
N GLY A 9 -8.36 -21.72 20.62
CA GLY A 9 -7.66 -21.44 19.36
C GLY A 9 -8.39 -20.46 18.45
N ARG A 10 -9.73 -20.56 18.37
CA ARG A 10 -10.56 -19.61 17.61
C ARG A 10 -10.56 -18.23 18.24
N GLU A 11 -10.65 -18.16 19.56
CA GLU A 11 -10.67 -16.90 20.29
C GLU A 11 -9.33 -16.18 20.17
N ASN A 12 -8.22 -16.91 20.28
CA ASN A 12 -6.87 -16.37 20.10
C ASN A 12 -6.64 -15.87 18.67
N SER A 13 -7.17 -16.57 17.66
CA SER A 13 -7.13 -16.12 16.26
C SER A 13 -7.91 -14.82 16.05
N ARG A 14 -9.11 -14.72 16.65
CA ARG A 14 -9.95 -13.52 16.58
C ARG A 14 -9.31 -12.31 17.26
N TYR A 15 -8.67 -12.51 18.42
CA TYR A 15 -7.92 -11.45 19.08
C TYR A 15 -6.73 -10.97 18.24
N ARG A 16 -6.03 -11.88 17.56
CA ARG A 16 -4.92 -11.51 16.66
C ARG A 16 -5.38 -10.69 15.46
N GLU A 17 -6.51 -11.04 14.84
CA GLU A 17 -7.09 -10.24 13.75
C GLU A 17 -7.50 -8.83 14.20
N LEU A 18 -8.12 -8.73 15.39
CA LEU A 18 -8.49 -7.45 15.98
C LEU A 18 -7.27 -6.57 16.24
N LEU A 19 -6.19 -7.14 16.81
CA LEU A 19 -4.94 -6.42 17.05
C LEU A 19 -4.27 -5.99 15.75
N ALA A 20 -4.24 -6.85 14.73
CA ALA A 20 -3.71 -6.50 13.41
C ALA A 20 -4.51 -5.37 12.75
N THR A 21 -5.84 -5.40 12.89
CA THR A 21 -6.73 -4.35 12.38
C THR A 21 -6.51 -3.04 13.11
N GLN A 22 -6.40 -3.06 14.45
CA GLN A 22 -6.11 -1.87 15.25
C GLN A 22 -4.75 -1.25 14.88
N ALA A 23 -3.70 -2.07 14.74
CA ALA A 23 -2.38 -1.61 14.34
C ALA A 23 -2.42 -0.92 12.97
N ARG A 24 -3.10 -1.54 11.99
CA ARG A 24 -3.28 -0.99 10.65
C ARG A 24 -4.03 0.35 10.67
N LEU A 25 -5.12 0.45 11.44
CA LEU A 25 -5.89 1.68 11.58
C LEU A 25 -5.07 2.82 12.21
N ARG A 26 -4.27 2.51 13.24
CA ARG A 26 -3.37 3.49 13.87
C ARG A 26 -2.30 4.00 12.89
N GLN A 27 -1.71 3.10 12.10
CA GLN A 27 -0.74 3.49 11.07
C GLN A 27 -1.38 4.40 10.01
N LEU A 28 -2.60 4.11 9.56
CA LEU A 28 -3.33 4.97 8.60
C LEU A 28 -3.64 6.36 9.17
N LEU A 29 -4.00 6.45 10.46
CA LEU A 29 -4.25 7.72 11.14
C LEU A 29 -2.97 8.57 11.26
N GLN A 30 -1.88 7.98 11.76
CA GLN A 30 -0.58 8.67 11.87
C GLN A 30 -0.05 9.13 10.50
N PHE A 31 -0.24 8.31 9.47
CA PHE A 31 0.15 8.65 8.11
C PHE A 31 -0.60 9.88 7.57
N LYS A 32 -1.89 10.00 7.90
CA LYS A 32 -2.71 11.17 7.53
C LYS A 32 -2.25 12.46 8.22
N GLU A 33 -1.72 12.39 9.44
CA GLU A 33 -1.24 13.57 10.17
C GLU A 33 0.10 14.11 9.64
N ILE A 34 0.96 13.24 9.09
CA ILE A 34 2.30 13.62 8.60
C ILE A 34 2.23 14.29 7.21
N ILE A 35 1.25 13.94 6.38
CA ILE A 35 1.14 14.47 5.02
C ILE A 35 0.15 15.65 4.99
N ARG A 36 0.67 16.88 4.86
CA ARG A 36 -0.12 18.12 4.69
C ARG A 36 -0.89 18.21 3.36
N ARG A 37 -0.85 17.16 2.53
CA ARG A 37 -1.56 17.07 1.24
C ARG A 37 -2.72 16.09 1.37
N PRO A 38 -3.82 16.27 0.62
CA PRO A 38 -4.92 15.31 0.62
C PRO A 38 -4.42 13.93 0.19
N VAL A 39 -4.63 12.93 1.05
CA VAL A 39 -4.28 11.53 0.81
C VAL A 39 -5.53 10.69 0.62
N VAL A 40 -5.47 9.73 -0.29
CA VAL A 40 -6.52 8.74 -0.51
C VAL A 40 -6.01 7.39 0.01
N ALA A 41 -6.66 6.86 1.03
CA ALA A 41 -6.34 5.53 1.53
C ALA A 41 -6.91 4.46 0.58
N ALA A 42 -6.07 3.50 0.20
CA ALA A 42 -6.40 2.40 -0.69
C ALA A 42 -5.80 1.09 -0.17
N GLN A 43 -6.43 -0.04 -0.54
CA GLN A 43 -5.97 -1.39 -0.22
C GLN A 43 -5.54 -2.11 -1.50
N VAL A 44 -4.48 -2.91 -1.41
CA VAL A 44 -4.09 -3.80 -2.51
C VAL A 44 -5.08 -4.96 -2.60
N ILE A 45 -5.68 -5.12 -3.78
CA ILE A 45 -6.68 -6.16 -4.09
C ILE A 45 -6.20 -7.16 -5.13
N GLY A 46 -5.02 -6.96 -5.71
CA GLY A 46 -4.47 -7.88 -6.69
C GLY A 46 -3.00 -7.61 -7.00
N LEU A 47 -2.32 -8.64 -7.48
CA LEU A 47 -1.03 -8.58 -8.13
C LEU A 47 -1.26 -8.68 -9.64
N ASP A 48 -0.45 -8.01 -10.44
CA ASP A 48 -0.54 -8.18 -11.90
C ASP A 48 -0.10 -9.61 -12.29
N PRO A 49 -0.99 -10.41 -12.90
CA PRO A 49 -0.70 -11.80 -13.23
C PRO A 49 0.24 -11.95 -14.44
N THR A 50 0.48 -10.89 -15.22
CA THR A 50 1.25 -10.98 -16.47
C THR A 50 2.77 -11.05 -16.27
N GLY A 51 3.27 -10.68 -15.09
CA GLY A 51 4.68 -10.81 -14.72
C GLY A 51 5.66 -9.90 -15.46
N TRP A 52 5.23 -9.17 -16.51
CA TRP A 52 6.07 -8.24 -17.27
C TRP A 52 6.44 -6.99 -16.47
N PHE A 53 5.59 -6.59 -15.53
CA PHE A 53 5.84 -5.47 -14.63
C PHE A 53 5.49 -5.88 -13.20
N LYS A 54 6.35 -5.54 -12.24
CA LYS A 54 6.05 -5.58 -10.82
C LYS A 54 5.04 -4.49 -10.50
N SER A 55 3.76 -4.84 -10.59
CA SER A 55 2.66 -3.93 -10.31
C SER A 55 1.58 -4.56 -9.42
N VAL A 56 0.87 -3.69 -8.72
CA VAL A 56 -0.24 -4.04 -7.82
C VAL A 56 -1.51 -3.31 -8.23
N ILE A 57 -2.66 -3.90 -7.93
CA ILE A 57 -3.98 -3.33 -8.18
C ILE A 57 -4.54 -2.86 -6.83
N ILE A 58 -5.08 -1.63 -6.79
CA ILE A 58 -5.67 -1.02 -5.59
C ILE A 58 -7.17 -0.76 -5.74
N ASP A 59 -7.91 -0.78 -4.62
CA ASP A 59 -9.39 -0.63 -4.51
C ASP A 59 -9.93 0.80 -4.66
N LYS A 60 -9.15 1.68 -5.32
CA LYS A 60 -9.50 3.08 -5.57
C LYS A 60 -9.17 3.45 -7.01
N GLY A 61 -10.02 4.26 -7.63
CA GLY A 61 -9.85 4.74 -9.00
C GLY A 61 -10.24 6.20 -9.17
N LYS A 62 -10.73 6.57 -10.36
CA LYS A 62 -11.18 7.93 -10.68
C LYS A 62 -12.27 8.43 -9.73
N SER A 63 -13.16 7.55 -9.25
CA SER A 63 -14.22 7.88 -8.29
C SER A 63 -13.67 8.39 -6.95
N ALA A 64 -12.46 7.97 -6.57
CA ALA A 64 -11.74 8.44 -5.40
C ALA A 64 -10.79 9.63 -5.69
N GLY A 65 -10.85 10.19 -6.92
CA GLY A 65 -10.01 11.31 -7.35
C GLY A 65 -8.60 10.93 -7.78
N LEU A 66 -8.30 9.64 -7.97
CA LEU A 66 -6.98 9.21 -8.42
C LEU A 66 -6.72 9.63 -9.87
N LYS A 67 -5.46 9.96 -10.17
CA LYS A 67 -4.97 10.36 -11.49
C LYS A 67 -3.70 9.59 -11.83
N LEU A 68 -3.40 9.53 -13.12
CA LEU A 68 -2.11 9.05 -13.61
C LEU A 68 -0.97 9.83 -12.94
N ASP A 69 0.15 9.16 -12.77
CA ASP A 69 1.39 9.69 -12.19
C ASP A 69 1.32 10.08 -10.71
N MET A 70 0.19 9.87 -10.03
CA MET A 70 0.13 10.08 -8.58
C MET A 70 1.10 9.12 -7.86
N PRO A 71 1.89 9.63 -6.90
CA PRO A 71 2.77 8.80 -6.09
C PRO A 71 1.97 7.95 -5.11
N VAL A 72 2.42 6.72 -4.91
CA VAL A 72 1.86 5.78 -3.94
C VAL A 72 2.92 5.53 -2.88
N VAL A 73 2.50 5.62 -1.62
CA VAL A 73 3.36 5.63 -0.44
C VAL A 73 2.71 4.78 0.65
N ASN A 74 3.53 4.14 1.48
CA ASN A 74 3.12 3.47 2.70
C ASN A 74 3.87 4.08 3.90
N ALA A 75 3.66 3.52 5.09
CA ALA A 75 4.32 4.00 6.31
C ALA A 75 5.86 3.94 6.27
N SER A 76 6.43 3.09 5.40
CA SER A 76 7.88 2.90 5.27
C SER A 76 8.50 3.75 4.15
N GLY A 77 7.70 4.37 3.28
CA GLY A 77 8.18 5.21 2.19
C GLY A 77 7.40 5.06 0.88
N VAL A 78 8.07 5.41 -0.23
CA VAL A 78 7.49 5.34 -1.58
C VAL A 78 7.35 3.88 -2.00
N VAL A 79 6.18 3.54 -2.54
CA VAL A 79 5.83 2.22 -3.06
C VAL A 79 5.90 2.22 -4.59
N GLY A 80 5.48 3.31 -5.23
CA GLY A 80 5.43 3.37 -6.68
C GLY A 80 4.63 4.56 -7.21
N ARG A 81 4.16 4.41 -8.46
CA ARG A 81 3.39 5.41 -9.21
C ARG A 81 2.18 4.78 -9.87
N ILE A 82 1.07 5.52 -9.94
CA ILE A 82 -0.11 5.10 -10.69
C ILE A 82 0.17 5.17 -12.20
N VAL A 83 0.05 4.03 -12.88
CA VAL A 83 0.25 3.89 -14.33
C VAL A 83 -1.05 3.67 -15.11
N SER A 84 -2.14 3.32 -14.42
CA SER A 84 -3.47 3.20 -15.02
C SER A 84 -4.55 3.45 -13.98
N VAL A 85 -5.64 4.10 -14.40
CA VAL A 85 -6.78 4.45 -13.52
C VAL A 85 -8.09 4.11 -14.22
N SER A 86 -8.79 3.13 -13.67
CA SER A 86 -10.19 2.81 -13.99
C SER A 86 -11.14 3.55 -13.06
N THR A 87 -12.46 3.35 -13.21
CA THR A 87 -13.46 4.02 -12.36
C THR A 87 -13.23 3.76 -10.88
N ASP A 88 -13.07 2.48 -10.49
CA ASP A 88 -13.05 2.06 -9.08
C ASP A 88 -11.76 1.37 -8.64
N TYR A 89 -10.81 1.16 -9.56
CA TYR A 89 -9.50 0.59 -9.25
C TYR A 89 -8.40 1.28 -10.06
N ALA A 90 -7.16 1.11 -9.60
CA ALA A 90 -5.98 1.64 -10.28
C ALA A 90 -4.83 0.64 -10.22
N LYS A 91 -3.91 0.73 -11.19
CA LYS A 91 -2.68 -0.06 -11.25
C LYS A 91 -1.50 0.81 -10.83
N VAL A 92 -0.70 0.29 -9.90
CA VAL A 92 0.49 0.94 -9.36
C VAL A 92 1.71 0.17 -9.85
N LEU A 93 2.59 0.83 -10.59
CA LEU A 93 3.91 0.31 -10.92
C LEU A 93 4.82 0.50 -9.72
N LEU A 94 5.43 -0.58 -9.23
CA LEU A 94 6.27 -0.54 -8.04
C LEU A 94 7.65 0.03 -8.36
N ILE A 95 8.30 0.63 -7.35
CA ILE A 95 9.68 1.12 -7.48
C ILE A 95 10.72 0.01 -7.72
N ILE A 96 10.37 -1.24 -7.39
CA ILE A 96 11.23 -2.42 -7.60
C ILE A 96 11.15 -3.00 -9.02
N ASP A 97 10.37 -2.37 -9.90
CA ASP A 97 10.29 -2.75 -11.31
C ASP A 97 11.49 -2.19 -12.09
N GLN A 98 12.04 -2.97 -13.02
CA GLN A 98 13.21 -2.55 -13.81
C GLN A 98 12.92 -1.35 -14.74
N ASN A 99 11.64 -1.13 -15.10
CA ASN A 99 11.19 0.03 -15.87
C ASN A 99 10.67 1.17 -14.96
N SER A 100 10.86 1.09 -13.64
CA SER A 100 10.48 2.14 -12.71
C SER A 100 11.57 3.22 -12.66
N ALA A 101 11.41 4.27 -13.47
CA ALA A 101 12.15 5.51 -13.29
C ALA A 101 11.53 6.29 -12.12
N VAL A 102 11.90 5.95 -10.89
CA VAL A 102 11.58 6.75 -9.70
C VAL A 102 12.83 7.46 -9.24
N ASP A 103 12.80 8.79 -9.37
CA ASP A 103 13.86 9.68 -8.91
C ASP A 103 13.95 9.59 -7.37
N CYS A 104 15.00 8.93 -6.87
CA CYS A 104 15.20 8.66 -5.47
C CYS A 104 16.09 9.74 -4.86
N LEU A 105 15.52 10.70 -4.13
CA LEU A 105 16.33 11.60 -3.30
C LEU A 105 16.75 10.85 -2.03
N MET A 106 17.93 10.21 -2.06
CA MET A 106 18.54 9.57 -0.89
C MET A 106 18.84 10.64 0.18
N GLN A 107 18.04 10.69 1.23
CA GLN A 107 18.24 11.63 2.35
C GLN A 107 19.40 11.22 3.29
N ARG A 108 20.35 10.40 2.81
CA ARG A 108 21.57 10.02 3.56
C ARG A 108 22.81 9.78 2.70
N SER A 109 23.00 10.53 1.63
CA SER A 109 24.29 11.14 1.36
C SER A 109 24.08 12.20 0.30
N ARG A 110 24.78 13.31 0.46
CA ARG A 110 24.74 14.44 -0.44
C ARG A 110 25.60 14.14 -1.67
N ASP A 111 25.34 13.03 -2.34
CA ASP A 111 26.00 12.68 -3.60
C ASP A 111 24.96 12.40 -4.69
N ARG A 112 25.14 13.12 -5.80
CA ARG A 112 24.41 12.95 -7.05
C ARG A 112 25.12 11.91 -7.89
N GLY A 113 24.40 10.91 -8.38
CA GLY A 113 24.85 9.99 -9.43
C GLY A 113 23.67 9.67 -10.35
N MET A 114 23.92 9.71 -11.66
CA MET A 114 22.99 9.29 -12.72
C MET A 114 22.94 7.76 -12.83
#